data_AF-A0A227IYD2-F1
#
_entry.id   AF-A0A227IYD2-F1
#
_cell.length_a   1.000
_cell.length_b   1.000
_cell.length_c   1.000
_cell.angle_alpha   90.00
_cell.angle_beta   90.00
_cell.angle_gamma   90.00
#
_symmetry.space_group_name_H-M   'P 1'
#
loop_
_entity.id
_entity.type
_entity.pdbx_description
1 polymer ?
#
loop_
_entity_poly.entity_id
_entity_poly.type
_entity_poly.pdbx_seq_one_letter_code
_entity_poly.pdbx_strand_id
1 'polypeptide(L)' 'MTLDEIAKLAGVSKTTASYVINGKAQKYRISEKTQKKVMAVVDEYNYKPDHAASSLRAG' A
#
# COMPACT_ATOMS: atom_id res chain seq x y z
N MET A 1 10.47 7.37 1.08
CA MET A 1 9.64 6.56 0.16
C MET A 1 8.18 6.91 0.41
N THR A 2 7.45 7.32 -0.62
CA THR A 2 6.01 7.57 -0.52
C THR A 2 5.20 6.36 -0.98
N LEU A 3 3.93 6.27 -0.57
CA LEU A 3 3.00 5.24 -1.07
C LEU A 3 2.88 5.22 -2.60
N ASP A 4 3.00 6.39 -3.23
CA ASP A 4 2.86 6.55 -4.69
C ASP A 4 4.01 5.86 -5.44
N GLU A 5 5.23 5.97 -4.91
CA GLU A 5 6.41 5.31 -5.46
C GLU A 5 6.32 3.79 -5.31
N ILE A 6 5.89 3.30 -4.15
CA ILE A 6 5.69 1.86 -3.90
C ILE A 6 4.64 1.30 -4.83
N ALA A 7 3.56 2.05 -5.04
CA ALA A 7 2.51 1.67 -5.96
C ALA A 7 3.05 1.57 -7.39
N LYS A 8 3.83 2.55 -7.85
CA LYS A 8 4.48 2.52 -9.17
C LYS A 8 5.47 1.36 -9.33
N LEU A 9 6.32 1.13 -8.33
CA LEU A 9 7.29 0.02 -8.33
C LEU A 9 6.62 -1.34 -8.36
N ALA A 10 5.55 -1.51 -7.58
CA ALA A 10 4.78 -2.75 -7.56
C ALA A 10 3.83 -2.91 -8.76
N GLY A 11 3.64 -1.87 -9.58
CA GLY A 11 2.74 -1.87 -10.74
C GLY A 11 1.26 -1.84 -10.34
N VAL A 12 0.93 -1.18 -9.24
CA VAL A 12 -0.43 -1.07 -8.69
C VAL A 12 -0.83 0.39 -8.48
N SER A 13 -2.12 0.62 -8.25
CA SER A 13 -2.60 1.96 -7.86
C SER A 13 -2.26 2.27 -6.40
N LYS A 14 -2.12 3.57 -6.07
CA LYS A 14 -1.92 4.06 -4.69
C LYS A 14 -2.96 3.51 -3.72
N THR A 15 -4.22 3.44 -4.13
CA THR A 15 -5.32 2.82 -3.37
C THR A 15 -5.10 1.33 -3.15
N THR A 16 -4.68 0.58 -4.18
CA THR A 16 -4.36 -0.85 -4.09
C THR A 16 -3.20 -1.10 -3.12
N ALA A 17 -2.12 -0.34 -3.22
CA ALA A 17 -1.01 -0.41 -2.26
C ALA A 17 -1.48 -0.09 -0.84
N SER A 18 -2.30 0.96 -0.66
CA SER A 18 -2.91 1.28 0.63
C SER A 18 -3.72 0.12 1.18
N TYR A 19 -4.54 -0.54 0.37
CA TYR A 19 -5.32 -1.69 0.81
C TYR A 19 -4.45 -2.88 1.19
N VAL A 20 -3.36 -3.14 0.47
CA VAL A 20 -2.41 -4.20 0.85
C VAL A 20 -1.72 -3.89 2.18
N ILE A 21 -1.22 -2.66 2.34
CA ILE A 21 -0.51 -2.23 3.56
C ILE A 21 -1.46 -2.19 4.76
N ASN A 22 -2.71 -1.78 4.57
CA ASN A 22 -3.74 -1.77 5.62
C ASN A 22 -4.39 -3.15 5.84
N GLY A 23 -3.88 -4.24 5.24
CA GLY A 23 -4.44 -5.59 5.38
C GLY A 23 -5.81 -5.81 4.72
N LYS A 24 -6.32 -4.82 3.98
CA LYS A 24 -7.58 -4.89 3.23
C LYS A 24 -7.46 -5.61 1.88
N ALA A 25 -6.27 -6.02 1.45
CA ALA A 25 -6.08 -6.68 0.16
C ALA A 25 -6.97 -7.91 -0.07
N GLN A 26 -7.17 -8.71 0.99
CA GLN A 26 -8.03 -9.89 0.93
C GLN A 26 -9.50 -9.52 0.69
N LYS A 27 -9.95 -8.40 1.26
CA LYS A 27 -11.31 -7.87 1.07
C LYS A 27 -11.56 -7.38 -0.36
N TYR A 28 -10.53 -6.85 -1.02
CA TYR A 28 -10.61 -6.38 -2.42
C TYR A 28 -10.26 -7.45 -3.45
N ARG A 29 -10.13 -8.74 -3.04
CA ARG A 29 -9.74 -9.86 -3.92
C ARG A 29 -8.47 -9.55 -4.74
N ILE A 30 -7.51 -8.87 -4.12
CA ILE A 30 -6.21 -8.61 -4.76
C ILE A 30 -5.51 -9.96 -4.93
N SER A 31 -5.02 -10.23 -6.14
CA SER A 31 -4.26 -11.47 -6.40
C SER A 31 -3.03 -11.55 -5.50
N GLU A 32 -2.74 -12.75 -4.99
CA GLU A 32 -1.57 -13.00 -4.16
C GLU A 32 -0.26 -12.58 -4.84
N LYS A 33 -0.18 -12.66 -6.18
CA LYS A 33 0.97 -12.15 -6.94
C LYS A 33 1.21 -10.67 -6.68
N THR A 34 0.13 -9.89 -6.73
CA THR A 34 0.16 -8.44 -6.52
C THR A 34 0.44 -8.12 -5.05
N GLN A 35 -0.18 -8.87 -4.14
CA GLN A 35 0.00 -8.71 -2.71
C GLN A 35 1.45 -8.98 -2.29
N LYS A 36 2.06 -10.05 -2.81
CA LYS A 36 3.48 -10.38 -2.59
C LYS A 36 4.42 -9.33 -3.17
N LYS A 37 4.16 -8.81 -4.39
CA LYS A 37 4.96 -7.71 -4.97
C LYS A 37 4.93 -6.47 -4.07
N VAL A 38 3.74 -6.05 -3.65
CA VAL A 38 3.61 -4.87 -2.79
C VAL A 38 4.28 -5.12 -1.44
N MET A 39 4.07 -6.28 -0.81
CA MET A 39 4.74 -6.64 0.45
C MET A 39 6.27 -6.64 0.32
N ALA A 40 6.82 -7.20 -0.75
CA ALA A 40 8.27 -7.22 -0.99
C ALA A 40 8.84 -5.79 -1.09
N VAL A 41 8.19 -4.91 -1.85
CA VAL A 41 8.61 -3.50 -1.97
C VAL A 41 8.43 -2.76 -0.65
N VAL A 42 7.34 -2.99 0.07
CA VAL A 42 7.11 -2.36 1.38
C VAL A 42 8.16 -2.79 2.40
N ASP A 43 8.54 -4.06 2.41
CA ASP A 43 9.58 -4.64 3.28
C ASP A 43 10.98 -4.12 2.91
N GLU A 44 11.34 -4.19 1.63
CA GLU A 44 12.64 -3.73 1.11
C GLU A 44 12.90 -2.26 1.39
N TYR A 45 11.85 -1.44 1.32
CA TYR A 45 11.96 0.00 1.55
C TYR A 45 11.46 0.44 2.92
N ASN A 46 11.16 -0.52 3.81
CA ASN A 46 10.67 -0.32 5.17
C ASN A 46 9.59 0.78 5.27
N TYR A 47 8.65 0.77 4.32
CA TYR A 47 7.63 1.80 4.25
C TYR A 47 6.66 1.63 5.40
N LYS A 48 6.73 2.55 6.36
CA LYS A 48 5.74 2.67 7.42
C LYS A 48 4.64 3.61 6.96
N PRO A 49 3.39 3.17 6.90
CA PRO A 49 2.29 4.10 6.72
C PRO A 49 2.27 5.04 7.93
N ASP A 50 2.65 6.29 7.73
CA ASP A 50 2.42 7.34 8.70
C ASP A 50 0.91 7.50 8.85
N HIS A 51 0.38 6.90 9.93
CA HIS A 51 -1.03 6.93 10.33
C HIS A 51 -1.54 8.37 10.58
N ALA A 52 -0.66 9.37 10.51
CA ALA A 52 -0.95 10.79 10.66
C ALA A 52 -1.68 11.43 9.45
N ALA A 53 -1.67 10.81 8.27
CA ALA A 53 -2.31 11.40 7.08
C ALA A 53 -3.85 11.27 7.05
N SER A 54 -4.45 10.53 8.01
CA SER A 54 -5.88 10.25 8.01
C SER A 54 -6.73 11.22 8.84
N SER A 55 -6.14 12.18 9.57
CA SER A 55 -6.87 13.12 10.42
C SER A 55 -7.23 14.46 9.76
N LEU A 56 -6.72 14.77 8.55
CA LEU A 56 -6.96 16.07 7.91
C LEU A 56 -8.07 16.07 6.83
N ARG A 57 -8.85 14.99 6.72
CA ARG A 57 -10.03 14.88 5.86
C ARG A 57 -11.30 14.66 6.68
N ALA A 58 -11.45 15.43 7.75
CA ALA A 58 -12.68 15.56 8.51
C ALA A 58 -12.75 17.01 9.02
N GLY A 59 -12.97 17.94 8.09
CA GLY A 59 -13.17 19.36 8.33
C GLY A 59 -14.00 19.92 7.19
#